data_AF-A0A1I5F1Y7-F1
#
_entry.id   AF-A0A1I5F1Y7-F1
#
_cell.length_a   1.000
_cell.length_b   1.000
_cell.length_c   1.000
_cell.angle_alpha   90.00
_cell.angle_beta   90.00
_cell.angle_gamma   90.00
#
_symmetry.space_group_name_H-M   'P 1'
#
loop_
_entity.id
_entity.type
_entity.pdbx_description
1 polymer ?
#
loop_
_entity_poly.entity_id
_entity_poly.type
_entity_poly.pdbx_seq_one_letter_code
_entity_poly.pdbx_strand_id
1 'polypeptide(L)'
;MDFSAFIIAAAALAVGIYIGRQSQKAALGSLVRTADRKASAADEANDRYLEVLQRELANIIARDNPDRMIALYRKAQAQEREMLKADKARVQAELAALTHKYPVYEDFDKIGTKHFVPYSGEPLWGEEGELSDAYLDISKFLILGRIQDGRSYRPVFPEDDEKSFRRCMQELKDQTFRASLNDAVDKYYLARRVAEQSDSQMHDYEDQQIGVFHLPSYADVRYGIHLKKTDEYGVYSFFVHDDGKISSRYARSDATFQNEIGLYL
;
A
#
# COMPACT_ATOMS: atom_id res chain seq x y z
N MET A 1 55.04 17.37 -63.09
CA MET A 1 54.13 16.86 -62.05
C MET A 1 52.89 16.34 -62.75
N ASP A 2 52.52 15.09 -62.48
CA ASP A 2 51.47 14.37 -63.20
C ASP A 2 50.10 14.79 -62.67
N PHE A 3 49.31 15.49 -63.50
CA PHE A 3 48.01 16.06 -63.13
C PHE A 3 46.99 14.97 -62.74
N SER A 4 47.20 13.75 -63.24
CA SER A 4 46.41 12.55 -62.93
C SER A 4 46.52 12.14 -61.45
N ALA A 5 47.71 12.23 -60.86
CA ALA A 5 47.95 11.88 -59.46
C ALA A 5 47.23 12.83 -58.49
N PHE A 6 47.14 14.12 -58.85
CA PHE A 6 46.40 15.12 -58.06
C PHE A 6 44.89 14.86 -58.03
N ILE A 7 44.30 14.48 -59.17
CA ILE A 7 42.86 14.19 -59.26
C ILE A 7 42.50 12.94 -58.46
N ILE A 8 43.34 11.89 -58.52
CA ILE A 8 43.13 10.65 -57.75
C ILE A 8 43.24 10.93 -56.24
N ALA A 9 44.23 11.72 -55.81
CA ALA A 9 44.39 12.11 -54.42
C ALA A 9 43.21 12.93 -53.90
N ALA A 10 42.71 13.89 -54.69
CA ALA A 10 41.54 14.70 -54.33
C ALA A 10 40.25 13.86 -54.24
N ALA A 11 40.05 12.92 -55.15
CA ALA A 11 38.92 11.99 -55.13
C ALA A 11 38.96 11.06 -53.91
N ALA A 12 40.13 10.51 -53.57
CA ALA A 12 40.31 9.67 -52.40
C ALA A 12 40.05 10.45 -51.09
N LEU A 13 40.50 11.71 -51.01
CA LEU A 13 40.23 12.59 -49.87
C LEU A 13 38.73 12.89 -49.73
N ALA A 14 38.04 13.22 -50.83
CA ALA A 14 36.61 13.50 -50.82
C ALA A 14 35.78 12.27 -50.41
N VAL A 15 36.14 11.08 -50.90
CA VAL A 15 35.51 9.80 -50.51
C VAL A 15 35.79 9.51 -49.03
N GLY A 16 37.02 9.71 -48.55
CA GLY A 16 37.37 9.55 -47.14
C GLY A 16 36.58 10.47 -46.21
N ILE A 17 36.41 11.75 -46.58
CA ILE A 17 35.60 12.72 -45.83
C ILE A 17 34.12 12.32 -45.84
N TYR A 18 33.59 11.85 -46.96
CA TYR A 18 32.19 11.41 -47.07
C TYR A 18 31.91 10.17 -46.20
N ILE A 19 32.78 9.16 -46.27
CA ILE A 19 32.69 7.94 -45.43
C ILE A 19 32.83 8.32 -43.95
N GLY A 20 33.78 9.18 -43.59
CA GLY A 20 33.97 9.66 -42.23
C GLY A 20 32.74 10.42 -41.68
N ARG A 21 32.08 11.25 -42.51
CA ARG A 21 30.85 11.94 -42.12
C ARG A 21 29.66 10.99 -41.95
N GLN A 22 29.55 9.95 -42.79
CA GLN A 22 28.50 8.94 -42.64
C GLN A 22 28.70 8.09 -41.39
N SER A 23 29.92 7.64 -41.10
CA SER A 23 30.22 6.85 -39.90
C SER A 23 30.01 7.67 -38.62
N GLN A 24 30.36 8.96 -38.62
CA GLN A 24 30.07 9.87 -37.51
C GLN A 24 28.56 10.06 -37.28
N LYS A 25 27.74 10.20 -38.34
CA LYS A 25 26.28 10.26 -38.21
C LYS A 25 25.69 8.97 -37.64
N ALA A 26 26.18 7.82 -38.08
CA ALA A 26 25.75 6.53 -37.55
C ALA A 26 26.14 6.34 -36.07
N ALA A 27 27.35 6.76 -35.69
CA ALA A 27 27.81 6.75 -34.29
C ALA A 27 27.05 7.75 -33.41
N LEU A 28 26.73 8.95 -33.91
CA LEU A 28 25.89 9.90 -33.18
C LEU A 28 24.47 9.35 -32.99
N GLY A 29 23.90 8.74 -34.04
CA GLY A 29 22.58 8.13 -33.97
C GLY A 29 22.52 6.96 -32.98
N SER A 30 23.58 6.15 -32.88
CA SER A 30 23.64 5.07 -31.88
C SER A 30 23.82 5.60 -30.46
N LEU A 31 24.62 6.67 -30.27
CA LEU A 31 24.78 7.34 -28.97
C LEU A 31 23.47 7.97 -28.49
N VAL A 32 22.75 8.70 -29.35
CA VAL A 32 21.43 9.28 -29.03
C VAL A 32 20.45 8.19 -28.62
N ARG A 33 20.33 7.12 -29.42
CA ARG A 33 19.46 5.98 -29.07
C ARG A 33 19.86 5.30 -27.76
N THR A 34 21.15 5.23 -27.46
CA THR A 34 21.64 4.64 -26.20
C THR A 34 21.34 5.56 -25.02
N ALA A 35 21.48 6.88 -25.19
CA ALA A 35 21.12 7.88 -24.19
C ALA A 35 19.60 7.87 -23.93
N ASP A 36 18.77 7.86 -24.98
CA ASP A 36 17.32 7.77 -24.88
C ASP A 36 16.88 6.49 -24.14
N ARG A 37 17.52 5.35 -24.46
CA ARG A 37 17.27 4.07 -23.76
C ARG A 37 17.65 4.15 -22.28
N LYS A 38 18.78 4.76 -21.96
CA LYS A 38 19.23 4.92 -20.56
C LYS A 38 18.32 5.86 -19.78
N ALA A 39 17.90 6.96 -20.39
CA ALA A 39 16.94 7.90 -19.79
C ALA A 39 15.61 7.19 -19.52
N SER A 40 15.04 6.53 -20.53
CA SER A 40 13.80 5.77 -20.37
C SER A 40 13.90 4.64 -19.32
N ALA A 41 15.05 3.97 -19.20
CA ALA A 41 15.26 2.94 -18.19
C ALA A 41 15.41 3.53 -16.78
N ALA A 42 15.98 4.73 -16.66
CA ALA A 42 16.06 5.45 -15.39
C ALA A 42 14.67 5.94 -14.95
N ASP A 43 13.89 6.50 -15.88
CA ASP A 43 12.51 6.93 -15.61
C ASP A 43 11.64 5.75 -15.14
N GLU A 44 11.72 4.60 -15.84
CA GLU A 44 11.01 3.38 -15.45
C GLU A 44 11.46 2.84 -14.08
N ALA A 45 12.75 2.93 -13.75
CA ALA A 45 13.26 2.52 -12.45
C ALA A 45 12.74 3.43 -11.33
N ASN A 46 12.68 4.74 -11.58
CA ASN A 46 12.18 5.72 -10.63
C ASN A 46 10.67 5.58 -10.39
N ASP A 47 9.89 5.34 -11.45
CA ASP A 47 8.46 5.06 -11.33
C ASP A 47 8.21 3.80 -10.50
N ARG A 48 8.98 2.72 -10.74
CA ARG A 48 8.89 1.49 -9.93
C ARG A 48 9.25 1.74 -8.47
N TYR A 49 10.25 2.57 -8.20
CA TYR A 49 10.60 2.95 -6.83
C TYR A 49 9.43 3.64 -6.13
N LEU A 50 8.78 4.60 -6.80
CA LEU A 50 7.59 5.27 -6.28
C LEU A 50 6.40 4.32 -6.10
N GLU A 51 6.16 3.40 -7.02
CA GLU A 51 5.10 2.38 -6.89
C GLU A 51 5.31 1.48 -5.67
N VAL A 52 6.56 1.07 -5.39
CA VAL A 52 6.90 0.31 -4.19
C VAL A 52 6.63 1.16 -2.95
N LEU A 53 7.11 2.40 -2.92
CA LEU A 53 6.92 3.30 -1.79
C LEU A 53 5.44 3.60 -1.51
N GLN A 54 4.64 3.81 -2.55
CA GLN A 54 3.19 3.97 -2.47
C GLN A 54 2.54 2.75 -1.79
N ARG A 55 2.95 1.54 -2.19
CA ARG A 55 2.43 0.29 -1.60
C ARG A 55 2.83 0.15 -0.14
N GLU A 56 4.07 0.45 0.21
CA GLU A 56 4.51 0.37 1.62
C GLU A 56 3.73 1.37 2.49
N LEU A 57 3.59 2.63 2.05
CA LEU A 57 2.73 3.61 2.71
C LEU A 57 1.30 3.11 2.87
N ALA A 58 0.73 2.53 1.82
CA ALA A 58 -0.63 1.97 1.87
C ALA A 58 -0.74 0.84 2.92
N ASN A 59 0.26 -0.05 3.01
CA ASN A 59 0.27 -1.13 3.99
C ASN A 59 0.33 -0.61 5.43
N ILE A 60 1.14 0.42 5.69
CA ILE A 60 1.29 1.02 7.02
C ILE A 60 -0.01 1.70 7.43
N ILE A 61 -0.55 2.56 6.55
CA ILE A 61 -1.79 3.28 6.81
C ILE A 61 -2.95 2.30 6.97
N ALA A 62 -3.06 1.28 6.12
CA ALA A 62 -4.12 0.28 6.20
C ALA A 62 -4.05 -0.55 7.49
N ARG A 63 -2.85 -0.87 7.97
CA ARG A 63 -2.66 -1.63 9.21
C ARG A 63 -3.11 -0.85 10.43
N ASP A 64 -2.83 0.45 10.47
CA ASP A 64 -3.23 1.32 11.57
C ASP A 64 -4.72 1.69 11.50
N ASN A 65 -5.17 2.11 10.31
CA ASN A 65 -6.53 2.55 10.06
C ASN A 65 -7.02 2.20 8.64
N PRO A 66 -7.68 1.04 8.46
CA PRO A 66 -8.21 0.61 7.16
C PRO A 66 -9.21 1.61 6.54
N ASP A 67 -10.03 2.28 7.36
CA ASP A 67 -11.01 3.26 6.87
C ASP A 67 -10.35 4.51 6.29
N ARG A 68 -9.28 4.96 6.94
CA ARG A 68 -8.43 6.04 6.42
C ARG A 68 -7.84 5.65 5.06
N MET A 69 -7.31 4.43 4.93
CA MET A 69 -6.78 3.95 3.66
C MET A 69 -7.85 3.93 2.56
N ILE A 70 -9.08 3.49 2.87
CA ILE A 70 -10.21 3.54 1.92
C ILE A 70 -10.49 4.97 1.45
N ALA A 71 -10.49 5.94 2.37
CA ALA A 71 -10.70 7.34 2.03
C ALA A 71 -9.59 7.88 1.11
N LEU A 72 -8.32 7.56 1.40
CA LEU A 72 -7.18 7.98 0.60
C LEU A 72 -7.19 7.37 -0.80
N TYR A 73 -7.47 6.07 -0.92
CA TYR A 73 -7.58 5.39 -2.21
C TYR A 73 -8.64 6.06 -3.09
N ARG A 74 -9.84 6.33 -2.54
CA ARG A 74 -10.91 7.01 -3.27
C ARG A 74 -10.55 8.43 -3.68
N LYS A 75 -9.82 9.16 -2.82
CA LYS A 75 -9.32 10.50 -3.13
C LYS A 75 -8.32 10.46 -4.30
N ALA A 76 -7.39 9.53 -4.29
CA ALA A 76 -6.41 9.34 -5.36
C ALA A 76 -7.07 8.92 -6.69
N GLN A 77 -8.06 8.02 -6.64
CA GLN A 77 -8.84 7.62 -7.82
C GLN A 77 -9.67 8.78 -8.39
N ALA A 78 -10.30 9.59 -7.53
CA ALA A 78 -11.04 10.78 -7.97
C ALA A 78 -10.10 11.80 -8.64
N GLN A 79 -8.91 11.96 -8.08
CA GLN A 79 -7.87 12.81 -8.63
C GLN A 79 -7.35 12.31 -9.99
N GLU A 80 -7.20 11.01 -10.18
CA GLU A 80 -6.85 10.42 -11.48
C GLU A 80 -7.91 10.77 -12.55
N ARG A 81 -9.18 10.57 -12.23
CA ARG A 81 -10.32 10.93 -13.12
C ARG A 81 -10.37 12.42 -13.46
N GLU A 82 -9.96 13.27 -12.52
CA GLU A 82 -9.89 14.71 -12.73
C GLU A 82 -8.73 15.07 -13.66
N MET A 83 -7.53 14.54 -13.42
CA MET A 83 -6.34 14.87 -14.20
C MET A 83 -6.42 14.35 -15.64
N LEU A 84 -7.11 13.24 -15.88
CA LEU A 84 -7.37 12.75 -17.24
C LEU A 84 -8.21 13.69 -18.10
N LYS A 85 -9.01 14.56 -17.47
CA LYS A 85 -9.85 15.57 -18.14
C LYS A 85 -9.17 16.94 -18.19
N ALA A 86 -8.06 17.11 -17.49
CA ALA A 86 -7.33 18.36 -17.42
C ALA A 86 -6.63 18.65 -18.76
N ASP A 87 -6.42 19.94 -19.04
CA ASP A 87 -5.59 20.31 -20.16
C ASP A 87 -4.09 20.07 -19.86
N LYS A 88 -3.29 20.05 -20.93
CA LYS A 88 -1.85 19.80 -20.81
C LYS A 88 -1.15 20.82 -19.93
N ALA A 89 -1.60 22.08 -19.95
CA ALA A 89 -1.01 23.15 -19.15
C ALA A 89 -1.19 22.90 -17.65
N ARG A 90 -2.38 22.48 -17.23
CA ARG A 90 -2.68 22.11 -15.84
C ARG A 90 -1.87 20.90 -15.40
N VAL A 91 -1.81 19.84 -16.21
CA VAL A 91 -1.01 18.63 -15.90
C VAL A 91 0.46 19.01 -15.68
N GLN A 92 1.03 19.84 -16.56
CA GLN A 92 2.42 20.25 -16.47
C GLN A 92 2.68 21.16 -15.26
N ALA A 93 1.76 22.07 -14.93
CA ALA A 93 1.88 22.93 -13.76
C ALA A 93 1.84 22.12 -12.45
N GLU A 94 0.96 21.13 -12.37
CA GLU A 94 0.83 20.25 -11.20
C GLU A 94 2.06 19.36 -11.02
N LEU A 95 2.61 18.83 -12.13
CA LEU A 95 3.83 18.05 -12.08
C LEU A 95 5.01 18.93 -11.63
N ALA A 96 5.12 20.15 -12.19
CA ALA A 96 6.17 21.08 -11.80
C ALA A 96 6.08 21.48 -10.31
N ALA A 97 4.87 21.64 -9.77
CA ALA A 97 4.67 21.90 -8.35
C ALA A 97 5.15 20.73 -7.48
N LEU A 98 4.85 19.49 -7.88
CA LEU A 98 5.36 18.31 -7.18
C LEU A 98 6.88 18.17 -7.29
N THR A 99 7.46 18.36 -8.47
CA THR A 99 8.93 18.34 -8.65
C THR A 99 9.62 19.45 -7.85
N HIS A 100 8.97 20.59 -7.64
CA HIS A 100 9.49 21.63 -6.76
C HIS A 100 9.44 21.23 -5.28
N LYS A 101 8.35 20.56 -4.86
CA LYS A 101 8.17 20.03 -3.49
C LYS A 101 9.12 18.87 -3.20
N TYR A 102 9.39 18.03 -4.21
CA TYR A 102 10.23 16.84 -4.16
C TYR A 102 11.30 16.90 -5.26
N PRO A 103 12.38 17.68 -5.06
CA PRO A 103 13.45 17.81 -6.04
C PRO A 103 14.13 16.48 -6.42
N VAL A 104 14.19 15.52 -5.50
CA VAL A 104 14.70 14.16 -5.75
C VAL A 104 13.69 13.09 -5.33
N TYR A 105 13.77 11.90 -5.91
CA TYR A 105 12.80 10.82 -5.64
C TYR A 105 12.84 10.36 -4.19
N GLU A 106 14.02 10.38 -3.56
CA GLU A 106 14.21 10.05 -2.16
C GLU A 106 13.45 10.99 -1.22
N ASP A 107 13.07 12.20 -1.65
CA ASP A 107 12.30 13.14 -0.82
C ASP A 107 10.87 12.63 -0.56
N PHE A 108 10.35 11.73 -1.40
CA PHE A 108 9.07 11.07 -1.19
C PHE A 108 9.13 10.05 -0.05
N ASP A 109 10.31 9.53 0.29
CA ASP A 109 10.51 8.46 1.26
C ASP A 109 10.41 8.97 2.71
N LYS A 110 9.17 9.14 3.16
CA LYS A 110 8.85 9.53 4.55
C LYS A 110 9.02 8.40 5.55
N ILE A 111 9.33 7.21 5.06
CA ILE A 111 9.37 5.99 5.84
C ILE A 111 10.80 5.49 6.09
N GLY A 112 11.76 6.10 5.41
CA GLY A 112 13.17 5.72 5.46
C GLY A 112 13.34 4.27 5.02
N THR A 113 12.79 3.90 3.85
CA THR A 113 12.78 2.53 3.35
C THR A 113 14.21 1.97 3.37
N LYS A 114 14.44 0.96 4.20
CA LYS A 114 15.73 0.28 4.33
C LYS A 114 15.55 -1.20 4.06
N HIS A 115 16.62 -1.82 3.59
CA HIS A 115 16.61 -3.24 3.20
C HIS A 115 16.20 -4.18 4.34
N PHE A 116 16.54 -3.85 5.60
CA PHE A 116 16.21 -4.65 6.79
C PHE A 116 15.81 -3.78 7.98
N VAL A 117 14.61 -3.19 7.96
CA VAL A 117 14.05 -2.54 9.15
C VAL A 117 12.85 -3.34 9.65
N PRO A 118 12.81 -3.72 10.94
CA PRO A 118 11.62 -4.31 11.52
C PRO A 118 10.47 -3.29 11.46
N TYR A 119 9.41 -3.61 10.73
CA TYR A 119 8.15 -2.86 10.72
C TYR A 119 7.43 -2.85 12.09
N SER A 120 8.01 -3.51 13.11
CA SER A 120 7.50 -3.62 14.47
C SER A 120 8.24 -2.76 15.50
N GLY A 121 9.27 -2.01 15.09
CA GLY A 121 9.92 -1.02 15.94
C GLY A 121 9.08 0.26 16.05
N GLU A 122 9.29 1.05 17.10
CA GLU A 122 8.67 2.38 17.25
C GLU A 122 8.72 3.15 15.93
N PRO A 123 7.61 3.79 15.53
CA PRO A 123 7.54 4.39 14.23
C PRO A 123 8.61 5.49 14.05
N LEU A 124 9.62 5.24 13.19
CA LEU A 124 10.62 6.23 12.73
C LEU A 124 10.08 7.18 11.65
N TRP A 125 8.81 6.99 11.29
CA TRP A 125 8.06 7.64 10.24
C TRP A 125 7.35 8.86 10.84
N GLY A 126 7.17 9.91 10.04
CA GLY A 126 6.57 11.19 10.46
C GLY A 126 5.12 11.06 10.97
N GLU A 127 4.51 12.19 11.33
CA GLU A 127 3.13 12.22 11.82
C GLU A 127 2.18 11.51 10.83
N GLU A 128 1.10 10.90 11.33
CA GLU A 128 0.15 10.12 10.52
C GLU A 128 -0.38 10.92 9.31
N GLY A 129 -0.52 12.25 9.45
CA GLY A 129 -0.84 13.19 8.37
C GLY A 129 0.19 13.20 7.25
N GLU A 130 1.48 13.21 7.56
CA GLU A 130 2.57 13.25 6.59
C GLU A 130 2.60 11.99 5.71
N LEU A 131 2.32 10.82 6.28
CA LEU A 131 2.25 9.57 5.51
C LEU A 131 1.09 9.58 4.51
N SER A 132 -0.04 10.17 4.90
CA SER A 132 -1.21 10.30 4.03
C SER A 132 -0.97 11.28 2.89
N ASP A 133 -0.32 12.41 3.18
CA ASP A 133 0.05 13.39 2.17
C ASP A 133 1.08 12.80 1.21
N ALA A 134 2.10 12.11 1.71
CA ALA A 134 3.08 11.42 0.88
C ALA A 134 2.44 10.37 -0.04
N TYR A 135 1.50 9.56 0.48
CA TYR A 135 0.75 8.61 -0.34
C TYR A 135 0.01 9.30 -1.50
N LEU A 136 -0.69 10.41 -1.21
CA LEU A 136 -1.42 11.15 -2.23
C LEU A 136 -0.51 11.85 -3.23
N ASP A 137 0.61 12.40 -2.79
CA ASP A 137 1.57 13.08 -3.65
C ASP A 137 2.28 12.10 -4.59
N ILE A 138 2.69 10.93 -4.10
CA ILE A 138 3.23 9.85 -4.95
C ILE A 138 2.18 9.41 -5.96
N SER A 139 0.94 9.19 -5.51
CA SER A 139 -0.17 8.82 -6.39
C SER A 139 -0.36 9.85 -7.50
N LYS A 140 -0.37 11.14 -7.14
CA LYS A 140 -0.47 12.26 -8.08
C LYS A 140 0.70 12.28 -9.05
N PHE A 141 1.93 12.09 -8.56
CA PHE A 141 3.13 12.08 -9.40
C PHE A 141 3.06 10.99 -10.47
N LEU A 142 2.72 9.75 -10.08
CA LEU A 142 2.56 8.62 -10.99
C LEU A 142 1.44 8.87 -12.02
N ILE A 143 0.30 9.44 -11.59
CA ILE A 143 -0.81 9.80 -12.50
C ILE A 143 -0.33 10.80 -13.56
N LEU A 144 0.31 11.88 -13.13
CA LEU A 144 0.74 12.97 -14.01
C LEU A 144 1.84 12.52 -14.98
N GLY A 145 2.81 11.73 -14.50
CA GLY A 145 3.86 11.14 -15.34
C GLY A 145 3.28 10.29 -16.45
N ARG A 146 2.35 9.38 -16.13
CA ARG A 146 1.68 8.52 -17.12
C ARG A 146 0.83 9.30 -18.12
N ILE A 147 0.19 10.39 -17.72
CA ILE A 147 -0.55 11.27 -18.64
C ILE A 147 0.43 11.98 -19.58
N GLN A 148 1.54 12.49 -19.06
CA GLN A 148 2.53 13.23 -19.83
C GLN A 148 3.26 12.35 -20.86
N ASP A 149 3.53 11.09 -20.53
CA ASP A 149 4.22 10.13 -21.40
C ASP A 149 3.44 9.82 -22.68
N GLY A 150 2.11 9.97 -22.66
CA GLY A 150 1.25 9.89 -23.85
C GLY A 150 1.22 8.55 -24.58
N ARG A 151 2.02 7.56 -24.15
CA ARG A 151 1.93 6.16 -24.57
C ARG A 151 0.73 5.54 -23.85
N SER A 152 -0.03 4.68 -24.55
CA SER A 152 -1.24 3.98 -24.07
C SER A 152 -1.42 4.06 -22.55
N TYR A 153 -2.20 5.05 -22.11
CA TYR A 153 -2.32 5.39 -20.69
C TYR A 153 -2.79 4.16 -19.91
N ARG A 154 -2.03 3.81 -18.88
CA ARG A 154 -2.37 2.74 -17.93
C ARG A 154 -2.82 3.37 -16.61
N PRO A 155 -4.07 3.12 -16.15
CA PRO A 155 -4.54 3.64 -14.87
C PRO A 155 -3.62 3.23 -13.71
N VAL A 156 -3.33 4.16 -12.81
CA VAL A 156 -2.73 3.91 -11.49
C VAL A 156 -3.77 3.25 -10.58
N PHE A 157 -5.04 3.61 -10.72
CA PHE A 157 -6.16 3.03 -9.97
C PHE A 157 -7.20 2.40 -10.91
N PRO A 158 -6.95 1.19 -11.44
CA PRO A 158 -7.90 0.46 -12.27
C PRO A 158 -9.27 0.29 -11.57
N GLU A 159 -10.37 0.40 -12.32
CA GLU A 159 -11.72 0.29 -11.75
C GLU A 159 -12.03 -1.13 -11.23
N ASP A 160 -11.41 -2.14 -11.84
CA ASP A 160 -11.51 -3.55 -11.43
C ASP A 160 -10.78 -3.85 -10.11
N ASP A 161 -9.82 -3.00 -9.71
CA ASP A 161 -9.09 -3.16 -8.45
C ASP A 161 -9.92 -2.76 -7.22
N GLU A 162 -10.96 -1.93 -7.36
CA GLU A 162 -11.81 -1.49 -6.23
C GLU A 162 -12.42 -2.67 -5.48
N LYS A 163 -12.82 -3.73 -6.19
CA LYS A 163 -13.39 -4.93 -5.57
C LYS A 163 -12.34 -5.68 -4.74
N SER A 164 -11.14 -5.86 -5.31
CA SER A 164 -10.01 -6.51 -4.62
C SER A 164 -9.57 -5.70 -3.42
N PHE A 165 -9.44 -4.38 -3.58
CA PHE A 165 -9.10 -3.44 -2.53
C PHE A 165 -10.08 -3.51 -1.36
N ARG A 166 -11.39 -3.42 -1.62
CA ARG A 166 -12.41 -3.54 -0.57
C ARG A 166 -12.34 -4.86 0.19
N ARG A 167 -12.14 -5.97 -0.53
CA ARG A 167 -11.98 -7.28 0.10
C ARG A 167 -10.77 -7.29 1.03
N CYS A 168 -9.60 -6.83 0.56
CA CYS A 168 -8.39 -6.78 1.39
C CYS A 168 -8.54 -5.88 2.62
N MET A 169 -9.20 -4.73 2.49
CA MET A 169 -9.46 -3.85 3.64
C MET A 169 -10.42 -4.50 4.65
N GLN A 170 -11.42 -5.25 4.17
CA GLN A 170 -12.32 -6.00 5.04
C GLN A 170 -11.59 -7.14 5.78
N GLU A 171 -10.75 -7.89 5.07
CA GLU A 171 -9.89 -8.94 5.66
C GLU A 171 -8.98 -8.36 6.76
N LEU A 172 -8.36 -7.20 6.53
CA LEU A 172 -7.56 -6.51 7.55
C LEU A 172 -8.38 -6.12 8.78
N LYS A 173 -9.58 -5.53 8.58
CA LYS A 173 -10.48 -5.20 9.69
C LYS A 173 -10.87 -6.42 10.50
N ASP A 174 -11.19 -7.52 9.83
CA ASP A 174 -11.61 -8.76 10.49
C ASP A 174 -10.45 -9.45 11.21
N GLN A 175 -9.24 -9.36 10.68
CA GLN A 175 -8.02 -9.83 11.36
C GLN A 175 -7.75 -9.02 12.64
N THR A 176 -7.80 -7.69 12.57
CA THR A 176 -7.60 -6.81 13.74
C THR A 176 -8.69 -7.03 14.79
N PHE A 177 -9.94 -7.17 14.34
CA PHE A 177 -11.07 -7.49 15.21
C PHE A 177 -10.89 -8.85 15.89
N ARG A 178 -10.54 -9.90 15.14
CA ARG A 178 -10.27 -11.23 15.70
C ARG A 178 -9.12 -11.22 16.71
N ALA A 179 -8.04 -10.51 16.42
CA ALA A 179 -6.91 -10.36 17.34
C ALA A 179 -7.36 -9.69 18.65
N SER A 180 -8.23 -8.68 18.56
CA SER A 180 -8.82 -8.01 19.73
C SER A 180 -9.74 -8.95 20.53
N LEU A 181 -10.54 -9.79 19.87
CA LEU A 181 -11.34 -10.81 20.54
C LEU A 181 -10.47 -11.86 21.26
N ASN A 182 -9.39 -12.32 20.63
CA ASN A 182 -8.42 -13.22 21.26
C ASN A 182 -7.83 -12.61 22.53
N ASP A 183 -7.35 -11.37 22.46
CA ASP A 183 -6.80 -10.65 23.61
C ASP A 183 -7.83 -10.51 24.75
N ALA A 184 -9.10 -10.23 24.39
CA ALA A 184 -10.18 -10.16 25.37
C ALA A 184 -10.43 -11.49 26.09
N VAL A 185 -10.42 -12.59 25.33
CA VAL A 185 -10.57 -13.95 25.86
C VAL A 185 -9.40 -14.31 26.78
N ASP A 186 -8.17 -13.99 26.37
CA ASP A 186 -6.96 -14.25 27.17
C ASP A 186 -7.00 -13.49 28.50
N LYS A 187 -7.39 -12.20 28.47
CA LYS A 187 -7.60 -11.38 29.67
C LYS A 187 -8.67 -11.95 30.59
N TYR A 188 -9.82 -12.35 30.03
CA TYR A 188 -10.89 -12.98 30.79
C TYR A 188 -10.42 -14.26 31.50
N TYR A 189 -9.73 -15.16 30.78
CA TYR A 189 -9.23 -16.40 31.38
C TYR A 189 -8.14 -16.16 32.42
N LEU A 190 -7.30 -15.14 32.24
CA LEU A 190 -6.33 -14.74 33.25
C LEU A 190 -7.03 -14.27 34.53
N ALA A 191 -8.00 -13.35 34.40
CA ALA A 191 -8.78 -12.84 35.53
C ALA A 191 -9.57 -13.96 36.24
N ARG A 192 -10.16 -14.88 35.47
CA ARG A 192 -10.87 -16.05 36.00
C ARG A 192 -9.95 -16.95 36.84
N ARG A 193 -8.75 -17.26 36.36
CA ARG A 193 -7.77 -18.07 37.12
C ARG A 193 -7.38 -17.41 38.44
N VAL A 194 -7.22 -16.08 38.44
CA VAL A 194 -6.92 -15.32 39.67
C VAL A 194 -8.10 -15.36 40.64
N ALA A 195 -9.33 -15.22 40.14
CA ALA A 195 -10.53 -15.32 40.96
C ALA A 195 -10.69 -16.71 41.59
N GLU A 196 -10.48 -17.78 40.80
CA GLU A 196 -10.54 -19.17 41.25
C GLU A 196 -9.51 -19.46 42.35
N GLN A 197 -8.32 -18.85 42.32
CA GLN A 197 -7.32 -18.95 43.39
C GLN A 197 -7.74 -18.27 44.70
N SER A 198 -8.73 -17.38 44.65
CA SER A 198 -9.28 -16.65 45.79
C SER A 198 -10.64 -17.17 46.27
N ASP A 199 -11.03 -18.39 45.85
CA ASP A 199 -12.35 -18.98 46.10
C ASP A 199 -13.54 -18.11 45.61
N SER A 200 -13.27 -17.21 44.65
CA SER A 200 -14.30 -16.38 44.03
C SER A 200 -14.67 -16.93 42.66
N GLN A 201 -15.96 -17.03 42.35
CA GLN A 201 -16.44 -17.38 41.01
C GLN A 201 -16.61 -16.11 40.17
N MET A 202 -16.01 -16.10 38.99
CA MET A 202 -16.15 -15.03 38.01
C MET A 202 -16.77 -15.60 36.74
N HIS A 203 -17.99 -15.15 36.43
CA HIS A 203 -18.72 -15.56 35.23
C HIS A 203 -18.60 -14.54 34.10
N ASP A 204 -18.59 -13.26 34.47
CA ASP A 204 -18.45 -12.14 33.55
C ASP A 204 -17.22 -11.32 33.96
N TYR A 205 -16.61 -10.63 32.98
CA TYR A 205 -15.46 -9.76 33.19
C TYR A 205 -15.68 -8.43 32.50
N GLU A 206 -15.39 -7.34 33.21
CA GLU A 206 -15.50 -6.01 32.64
C GLU A 206 -14.37 -5.12 33.15
N ASP A 207 -13.68 -4.45 32.22
CA ASP A 207 -12.70 -3.41 32.53
C ASP A 207 -13.00 -2.14 31.71
N GLN A 208 -12.04 -1.20 31.65
CA GLN A 208 -12.22 0.04 30.89
C GLN A 208 -12.24 -0.16 29.37
N GLN A 209 -11.71 -1.27 28.87
CA GLN A 209 -11.48 -1.53 27.45
C GLN A 209 -12.41 -2.61 26.88
N ILE A 210 -12.79 -3.60 27.68
CA ILE A 210 -13.53 -4.78 27.25
C ILE A 210 -14.62 -5.19 28.26
N GLY A 211 -15.66 -5.82 27.75
CA GLY A 211 -16.63 -6.59 28.53
C GLY A 211 -16.74 -8.00 27.94
N VAL A 212 -16.77 -9.02 28.79
CA VAL A 212 -16.91 -10.43 28.40
C VAL A 212 -18.03 -11.04 29.24
N PHE A 213 -19.03 -11.59 28.57
CA PHE A 213 -20.27 -12.06 29.18
C PHE A 213 -20.54 -13.50 28.77
N HIS A 214 -20.89 -14.35 29.72
CA HIS A 214 -21.29 -15.72 29.39
C HIS A 214 -22.62 -15.74 28.64
N LEU A 215 -22.67 -16.43 27.49
CA LEU A 215 -23.88 -16.58 26.68
C LEU A 215 -24.49 -17.97 26.87
N PRO A 216 -25.83 -18.08 27.03
CA PRO A 216 -26.51 -19.37 27.09
C PRO A 216 -26.30 -20.19 25.82
N SER A 217 -25.96 -21.46 25.97
CA SER A 217 -25.70 -22.38 24.87
C SER A 217 -25.87 -23.82 25.33
N TYR A 218 -26.38 -24.67 24.44
CA TYR A 218 -26.66 -26.08 24.75
C TYR A 218 -25.47 -27.01 24.44
N ALA A 219 -24.64 -26.67 23.45
CA ALA A 219 -23.58 -27.55 22.94
C ALA A 219 -22.17 -26.97 23.17
N ASP A 220 -22.01 -25.66 22.97
CA ASP A 220 -20.72 -24.98 23.04
C ASP A 220 -20.64 -24.07 24.26
N VAL A 221 -19.43 -23.79 24.76
CA VAL A 221 -19.23 -22.66 25.68
C VAL A 221 -19.15 -21.39 24.85
N ARG A 222 -19.95 -20.38 25.19
CA ARG A 222 -20.09 -19.16 24.41
C ARG A 222 -19.89 -17.92 25.28
N TYR A 223 -19.18 -16.94 24.73
CA TYR A 223 -18.97 -15.64 25.34
C TYR A 223 -19.29 -14.51 24.35
N GLY A 224 -20.04 -13.53 24.82
CA GLY A 224 -20.24 -12.25 24.16
C GLY A 224 -19.15 -11.30 24.60
N ILE A 225 -18.54 -10.59 23.66
CA ILE A 225 -17.41 -9.70 23.90
C ILE A 225 -17.78 -8.32 23.36
N HIS A 226 -17.68 -7.30 24.21
CA HIS A 226 -17.80 -5.89 23.84
C HIS A 226 -16.43 -5.23 23.88
N LEU A 227 -15.97 -4.73 22.74
CA LEU A 227 -14.74 -3.95 22.60
C LEU A 227 -15.10 -2.46 22.74
N LYS A 228 -15.00 -1.93 23.96
CA LYS A 228 -15.51 -0.58 24.31
C LYS A 228 -14.84 0.55 23.52
N LYS A 229 -13.56 0.37 23.16
CA LYS A 229 -12.80 1.38 22.41
C LYS A 229 -13.36 1.60 21.00
N THR A 230 -13.78 0.54 20.33
CA THR A 230 -14.30 0.58 18.95
C THR A 230 -15.83 0.49 18.89
N ASP A 231 -16.47 0.26 20.03
CA ASP A 231 -17.90 -0.06 20.16
C ASP A 231 -18.32 -1.24 19.26
N GLU A 232 -17.47 -2.26 19.20
CA GLU A 232 -17.73 -3.47 18.42
C GLU A 232 -18.08 -4.64 19.31
N TYR A 233 -18.96 -5.51 18.81
CA TYR A 233 -19.43 -6.68 19.53
C TYR A 233 -19.02 -7.94 18.78
N GLY A 234 -18.59 -8.96 19.52
CA GLY A 234 -18.16 -10.24 18.98
C GLY A 234 -18.62 -11.41 19.82
N VAL A 235 -18.62 -12.58 19.21
CA VAL A 235 -18.88 -13.84 19.90
C VAL A 235 -17.66 -14.73 19.75
N TYR A 236 -17.21 -15.25 20.88
CA TYR A 236 -16.26 -16.36 20.94
C TYR A 236 -17.01 -17.61 21.39
N SER A 237 -16.88 -18.69 20.64
CA SER A 237 -17.35 -20.01 21.05
C SER A 237 -16.26 -21.05 20.95
N PHE A 238 -16.29 -22.03 21.84
CA PHE A 238 -15.45 -23.21 21.71
C PHE A 238 -16.18 -24.48 22.11
N PHE A 239 -15.77 -25.57 21.49
CA PHE A 239 -16.28 -26.91 21.73
C PHE A 239 -15.11 -27.84 22.03
N VAL A 240 -15.24 -28.63 23.09
CA VAL A 240 -14.28 -29.68 23.45
C VAL A 240 -14.84 -31.00 22.94
N HIS A 241 -14.17 -31.57 21.94
CA HIS A 241 -14.51 -32.86 21.37
C HIS A 241 -14.17 -34.00 22.34
N ASP A 242 -14.78 -35.17 22.14
CA ASP A 242 -14.56 -36.36 22.99
C ASP A 242 -13.09 -36.82 23.02
N ASP A 243 -12.32 -36.51 21.97
CA ASP A 243 -10.88 -36.78 21.87
C ASP A 243 -10.00 -35.72 22.57
N GLY A 244 -10.61 -34.75 23.24
CA GLY A 244 -9.94 -33.62 23.90
C GLY A 244 -9.53 -32.50 22.95
N LYS A 245 -9.79 -32.60 21.64
CA LYS A 245 -9.53 -31.52 20.68
C LYS A 245 -10.45 -30.33 21.00
N ILE A 246 -9.92 -29.12 20.88
CA ILE A 246 -10.69 -27.89 21.04
C ILE A 246 -10.88 -27.26 19.67
N SER A 247 -12.13 -27.07 19.25
CA SER A 247 -12.47 -26.19 18.13
C SER A 247 -12.95 -24.85 18.67
N SER A 248 -12.55 -23.76 18.03
CA SER A 248 -12.99 -22.42 18.41
C SER A 248 -13.42 -21.62 17.21
N ARG A 249 -14.35 -20.70 17.43
CA ARG A 249 -14.90 -19.82 16.42
C ARG A 249 -15.00 -18.40 16.96
N TYR A 250 -14.74 -17.46 16.07
CA TYR A 250 -14.97 -16.03 16.29
C TYR A 250 -15.99 -15.54 15.26
N ALA A 251 -16.90 -14.70 15.71
CA ALA A 251 -17.86 -14.01 14.86
C ALA A 251 -18.02 -12.56 15.30
N ARG A 252 -18.34 -11.68 14.36
CA ARG A 252 -18.80 -10.32 14.64
C ARG A 252 -20.29 -10.38 14.99
N SER A 253 -20.74 -9.53 15.89
CA SER A 253 -22.15 -9.50 16.31
C SER A 253 -22.66 -8.09 16.57
N ASP A 254 -23.92 -7.98 16.96
CA ASP A 254 -24.53 -6.77 17.48
C ASP A 254 -24.50 -6.76 19.02
N ALA A 255 -24.99 -5.68 19.63
CA ALA A 255 -25.05 -5.52 21.07
C ALA A 255 -25.92 -6.56 21.79
N THR A 256 -26.75 -7.31 21.07
CA THR A 256 -27.59 -8.37 21.63
C THR A 256 -26.93 -9.74 21.58
N PHE A 257 -25.83 -9.88 20.84
CA PHE A 257 -25.13 -11.14 20.57
C PHE A 257 -25.99 -12.20 19.84
N GLN A 258 -27.12 -11.81 19.25
CA GLN A 258 -28.05 -12.73 18.57
C GLN A 258 -27.76 -12.87 17.09
N ASN A 259 -27.19 -11.84 16.47
CA ASN A 259 -26.89 -11.83 15.03
C ASN A 259 -25.39 -12.01 14.83
N GLU A 260 -24.96 -13.19 14.36
CA GLU A 260 -23.55 -13.51 14.15
C GLU A 260 -23.17 -13.50 12.67
N ILE A 261 -22.12 -12.77 12.34
CA ILE A 261 -21.55 -12.72 11.00
C ILE A 261 -20.15 -13.32 11.05
N GLY A 262 -19.88 -14.28 10.16
CA GLY A 262 -18.55 -14.87 10.02
C GLY A 262 -17.52 -13.81 9.60
N LEU A 263 -16.30 -13.95 10.13
CA LEU A 263 -15.17 -13.11 9.73
C LEU A 263 -14.62 -13.59 8.39
N TYR A 264 -14.20 -12.66 7.53
CA TYR A 264 -13.46 -12.99 6.30
C TYR A 264 -12.04 -13.42 6.68
N LEU A 265 -11.74 -14.71 6.52
CA LEU A 265 -10.49 -15.36 6.90
C LEU A 265 -9.91 -16.19 5.76
#